data_AF-A0A0G4FUU8-F1
#
_entry.id   AF-A0A0G4FUU8-F1
#
_cell.length_a   1.000
_cell.length_b   1.000
_cell.length_c   1.000
_cell.angle_alpha   90.00
_cell.angle_beta   90.00
_cell.angle_gamma   90.00
#
_symmetry.space_group_name_H-M   'P 1'
#
loop_
_entity.id
_entity.type
_entity.pdbx_description
1 polymer ?
#
loop_
_entity_poly.entity_id
_entity_poly.type
_entity_poly.pdbx_seq_one_letter_code
_entity_poly.pdbx_strand_id
1 'polypeptide(L)'
;MDCLSDARNIQSLCSLLCPDDQDENIPGPTVPGGTALTPGTITGPKGTRRIAPPNVKVTAKTPCADKAEKRAKQDDIWGESEVEQGITLQQDDHRTEPEYEILYRQKVGTEDVYLGMSDRDVSSDHCEEITIKIELPDTKLPDITLETLRERLIVMSPKYRLNLALPYAVKKDQGSAKWDGKKQVLKVVLPIERDVRLVDLAGAART
;
A
#
# COMPACT_ATOMS: atom_id res chain seq x y z
N MET A 1 -27.55 34.11 6.78
CA MET A 1 -28.67 33.16 6.85
C MET A 1 -29.42 33.26 5.54
N ASP A 2 -29.01 32.45 4.55
CA ASP A 2 -29.81 32.14 3.37
C ASP A 2 -29.63 30.64 3.14
N CYS A 3 -30.51 29.88 3.76
CA CYS A 3 -30.69 28.46 3.56
C CYS A 3 -31.62 28.29 2.35
N LEU A 4 -31.10 27.75 1.25
CA LEU A 4 -31.90 26.95 0.33
C LEU A 4 -30.91 26.16 -0.53
N SER A 5 -30.68 24.91 -0.14
CA SER A 5 -30.16 23.88 -1.03
C SER A 5 -31.02 23.90 -2.29
N ASP A 6 -30.47 24.48 -3.36
CA ASP A 6 -31.14 24.71 -4.62
C ASP A 6 -31.75 23.38 -5.09
N ALA A 7 -33.07 23.31 -5.24
CA ALA A 7 -33.79 22.09 -5.60
C ALA A 7 -33.24 21.46 -6.90
N ARG A 8 -32.61 22.30 -7.74
CA ARG A 8 -31.90 21.92 -8.95
C ARG A 8 -30.69 21.02 -8.69
N ASN A 9 -29.94 21.26 -7.61
CA ASN A 9 -28.78 20.44 -7.24
C ASN A 9 -29.21 19.05 -6.77
N ILE A 10 -30.32 18.96 -6.04
CA ILE A 10 -30.87 17.68 -5.57
C ILE A 10 -31.41 16.86 -6.76
N GLN A 11 -32.09 17.51 -7.71
CA GLN A 11 -32.57 16.86 -8.94
C GLN A 11 -31.42 16.34 -9.81
N SER A 12 -30.34 17.12 -9.94
CA SER A 12 -29.15 16.72 -10.71
C SER A 12 -28.45 15.50 -10.10
N LEU A 13 -28.40 15.40 -8.77
CA LEU A 13 -27.87 14.21 -8.08
C LEU A 13 -28.77 12.99 -8.29
N CYS A 14 -30.09 13.15 -8.25
CA CYS A 14 -31.03 12.04 -8.51
C CYS A 14 -30.82 11.44 -9.90
N SER A 15 -30.62 12.26 -10.94
CA SER A 15 -30.37 11.77 -12.29
C SER A 15 -29.02 11.06 -12.48
N LEU A 16 -28.03 11.34 -11.61
CA LEU A 16 -26.74 10.65 -11.64
C LEU A 16 -26.76 9.32 -10.88
N LEU A 17 -27.53 9.26 -9.80
CA LEU A 17 -27.64 8.07 -8.95
C LEU A 17 -28.59 7.02 -9.55
N CYS A 18 -29.61 7.46 -10.29
CA CYS A 18 -30.58 6.60 -10.97
C CYS A 18 -30.66 6.99 -12.46
N PRO A 19 -29.79 6.46 -13.33
CA PRO A 19 -30.05 6.55 -14.76
C PRO A 19 -31.39 5.86 -15.05
N ASP A 20 -32.30 6.55 -15.74
CA ASP A 20 -33.54 5.94 -16.22
C ASP A 20 -33.19 4.87 -17.26
N ASP A 21 -33.25 3.60 -16.86
CA ASP A 21 -33.25 2.44 -17.77
C ASP A 21 -34.56 2.47 -18.58
N GLN A 22 -34.63 3.34 -19.59
CA GLN A 22 -35.68 3.28 -20.62
C GLN A 22 -35.32 2.18 -21.62
N ASP A 23 -35.71 0.97 -21.25
CA ASP A 23 -35.65 -0.22 -22.09
C ASP A 23 -36.86 -0.22 -23.04
N GLU A 24 -36.70 0.34 -24.24
CA GLU A 24 -37.61 0.19 -25.38
C GLU A 24 -36.79 -0.27 -26.61
N ASN A 25 -36.65 -1.60 -26.74
CA ASN A 25 -36.55 -2.39 -27.97
C ASN A 25 -35.80 -1.78 -29.18
N ILE A 26 -34.50 -2.07 -29.32
CA ILE A 26 -33.77 -1.94 -30.59
C ILE A 26 -33.09 -3.28 -30.95
N PRO A 27 -33.46 -3.93 -32.08
CA PRO A 27 -32.80 -5.13 -32.55
C PRO A 27 -31.47 -4.80 -33.25
N GLY A 28 -30.37 -5.34 -32.71
CA GLY A 28 -29.14 -5.67 -33.45
C GLY A 28 -28.20 -4.51 -33.85
N PRO A 29 -26.88 -4.76 -33.91
CA PRO A 29 -25.88 -3.70 -33.99
C PRO A 29 -25.70 -3.24 -35.44
N THR A 30 -26.20 -2.06 -35.78
CA THR A 30 -25.71 -1.32 -36.96
C THR A 30 -25.01 -0.08 -36.46
N VAL A 31 -23.68 -0.14 -36.37
CA VAL A 31 -22.82 1.03 -36.18
C VAL A 31 -22.34 1.52 -37.56
N PRO A 32 -22.92 2.59 -38.13
CA PRO A 32 -22.27 3.32 -39.19
C PRO A 32 -21.19 4.20 -38.54
N GLY A 33 -19.91 3.86 -38.74
CA GLY A 33 -18.80 4.72 -38.34
C GLY A 33 -17.82 4.16 -37.29
N GLY A 34 -17.65 2.84 -37.20
CA GLY A 34 -16.52 2.25 -36.49
C GLY A 34 -15.33 2.05 -37.43
N THR A 35 -14.27 2.85 -37.28
CA THR A 35 -12.94 2.49 -37.80
C THR A 35 -12.45 1.27 -37.02
N ALA A 36 -12.71 0.08 -37.57
CA ALA A 36 -12.12 -1.16 -37.10
C ALA A 36 -10.61 -1.11 -37.30
N LEU A 37 -9.88 -0.67 -36.26
CA LEU A 37 -8.42 -0.79 -36.20
C LEU A 37 -8.07 -2.24 -35.93
N THR A 38 -8.08 -3.07 -36.97
CA THR A 38 -7.44 -4.38 -36.92
C THR A 38 -5.93 -4.19 -37.06
N PRO A 39 -5.10 -5.02 -36.40
CA PRO A 39 -3.63 -4.91 -36.47
C PRO A 39 -3.05 -5.01 -37.89
N GLY A 40 -3.85 -5.41 -38.89
CA GLY A 40 -3.48 -5.42 -40.31
C GLY A 40 -3.64 -4.09 -41.05
N THR A 41 -4.25 -3.05 -40.46
CA THR A 41 -4.55 -1.78 -41.17
C THR A 41 -3.55 -0.65 -40.86
N ILE A 42 -2.63 -0.83 -39.90
CA ILE A 42 -1.59 0.18 -39.59
C ILE A 42 -0.46 0.23 -40.64
N THR A 43 -0.39 -0.77 -41.53
CA THR A 43 0.54 -0.76 -42.66
C THR A 43 -0.18 -0.25 -43.91
N GLY A 44 -0.03 1.03 -44.20
CA GLY A 44 -0.56 1.67 -45.40
C GLY A 44 -0.07 1.03 -46.71
N PRO A 45 -0.70 1.39 -47.85
CA PRO A 45 -0.56 0.68 -49.10
C PRO A 45 0.78 0.96 -49.80
N LYS A 46 1.39 -0.12 -50.31
CA LYS A 46 2.32 -0.19 -51.45
C LYS A 46 3.21 1.05 -51.68
N GLY A 47 4.18 1.25 -50.79
CA GLY A 47 5.46 1.89 -51.12
C GLY A 47 6.54 0.81 -51.07
N THR A 48 7.24 0.58 -52.18
CA THR A 48 8.28 -0.44 -52.32
C THR A 48 9.41 -0.25 -51.30
N ARG A 49 9.33 -0.88 -50.13
CA ARG A 49 10.51 -1.10 -49.29
C ARG A 49 11.32 -2.21 -49.94
N ARG A 50 12.45 -1.84 -50.54
CA ARG A 50 13.48 -2.83 -50.87
C ARG A 50 13.97 -3.43 -49.55
N ILE A 51 13.54 -4.65 -49.27
CA ILE A 51 14.13 -5.49 -48.23
C ILE A 51 15.59 -5.69 -48.65
N ALA A 52 16.53 -5.23 -47.82
CA ALA A 52 17.94 -5.51 -48.04
C ALA A 52 18.15 -7.04 -47.98
N PRO A 53 18.95 -7.62 -48.89
CA PRO A 53 19.20 -9.05 -48.87
C PRO A 53 19.82 -9.47 -47.52
N PRO A 54 19.55 -10.70 -47.05
CA PRO A 54 20.15 -11.20 -45.83
C PRO A 54 21.68 -11.20 -45.94
N ASN A 55 22.37 -10.80 -44.87
CA ASN A 55 23.84 -10.65 -44.72
C ASN A 55 24.50 -9.33 -45.17
N VAL A 56 23.78 -8.21 -45.19
CA VAL A 56 24.44 -6.89 -45.28
C VAL A 56 25.08 -6.54 -43.92
N LYS A 57 26.41 -6.49 -43.88
CA LYS A 57 27.15 -5.98 -42.71
C LYS A 57 26.98 -4.47 -42.61
N VAL A 58 26.10 -4.02 -41.72
CA VAL A 58 25.95 -2.60 -41.39
C VAL A 58 27.10 -2.21 -40.46
N THR A 59 28.06 -1.45 -40.97
CA THR A 59 29.10 -0.83 -40.15
C THR A 59 28.57 0.47 -39.58
N ALA A 60 28.03 0.42 -38.37
CA ALA A 60 27.73 1.63 -37.60
C ALA A 60 29.07 2.30 -37.23
N LYS A 61 29.38 3.44 -37.85
CA LYS A 61 30.48 4.29 -37.42
C LYS A 61 30.08 4.99 -36.12
N THR A 62 30.46 4.40 -34.99
CA THR A 62 30.42 5.06 -33.68
C THR A 62 31.51 6.14 -33.66
N PRO A 63 31.19 7.43 -33.43
CA PRO A 63 32.23 8.43 -33.22
C PRO A 63 32.77 8.32 -31.79
N CYS A 64 34.10 8.26 -31.73
CA CYS A 64 35.02 8.68 -30.67
C CYS A 64 34.90 8.05 -29.26
N ALA A 65 36.06 7.58 -28.80
CA ALA A 65 36.32 6.77 -27.63
C ALA A 65 36.62 7.59 -26.35
N ASP A 66 35.80 8.61 -26.06
CA ASP A 66 35.94 9.43 -24.82
C ASP A 66 34.72 9.32 -23.88
N LYS A 67 33.90 8.27 -24.05
CA LYS A 67 32.78 7.93 -23.14
C LYS A 67 32.84 6.47 -22.66
N ALA A 68 34.03 5.92 -22.47
CA ALA A 68 34.19 4.56 -21.97
C ALA A 68 33.95 4.46 -20.45
N GLU A 69 34.26 5.49 -19.66
CA GLU A 69 34.05 5.45 -18.20
C GLU A 69 32.59 5.70 -17.78
N LYS A 70 31.76 6.32 -18.65
CA LYS A 70 30.32 6.54 -18.37
C LYS A 70 29.40 5.42 -18.86
N ARG A 71 29.90 4.48 -19.66
CA ARG A 71 29.08 3.37 -20.20
C ARG A 71 29.05 2.14 -19.30
N ALA A 72 30.05 1.96 -18.42
CA ALA A 72 30.03 0.86 -17.45
C ALA A 72 28.99 1.03 -16.34
N LYS A 73 28.40 2.23 -16.18
CA LYS A 73 27.27 2.51 -15.27
C LYS A 73 25.92 2.61 -15.99
N GLN A 74 25.86 2.30 -17.29
CA GLN A 74 24.62 2.45 -18.07
C GLN A 74 23.77 1.18 -18.15
N ASP A 75 24.30 0.03 -17.73
CA ASP A 75 23.56 -1.24 -17.66
C ASP A 75 23.14 -1.59 -16.22
N ASP A 76 23.28 -0.64 -15.28
CA ASP A 76 22.70 -0.78 -13.95
C ASP A 76 21.29 -0.18 -14.01
N ILE A 77 20.28 -1.08 -14.08
CA ILE A 77 18.86 -0.69 -14.15
C ILE A 77 18.44 0.05 -12.87
N TRP A 78 19.18 -0.13 -11.78
CA TRP A 78 18.94 0.51 -10.48
C TRP A 78 20.15 1.34 -10.06
N GLY A 79 19.98 2.63 -9.84
CA GLY A 79 21.01 3.46 -9.22
C GLY A 79 21.05 3.24 -7.70
N GLU A 80 22.23 3.37 -7.08
CA GLU A 80 22.43 3.29 -5.62
C GLU A 80 21.50 4.26 -4.84
N SER A 81 21.09 5.34 -5.47
CA SER A 81 20.16 6.35 -4.95
C SER A 81 18.66 6.02 -5.12
N GLU A 82 18.33 5.02 -5.93
CA GLU A 82 16.96 4.59 -6.26
C GLU A 82 16.53 3.35 -5.45
N VAL A 83 17.45 2.81 -4.64
CA VAL A 83 17.15 1.75 -3.68
C VAL A 83 16.56 2.40 -2.42
N GLU A 84 15.23 2.37 -2.32
CA GLU A 84 14.52 2.84 -1.13
C GLU A 84 14.93 2.00 0.10
N GLN A 85 15.64 2.62 1.05
CA GLN A 85 16.24 1.97 2.24
C GLN A 85 15.21 1.44 3.27
N GLY A 86 13.96 1.19 2.86
CA GLY A 86 12.88 0.69 3.72
C GLY A 86 12.59 -0.80 3.55
N ILE A 87 12.99 -1.39 2.41
CA ILE A 87 12.76 -2.81 2.15
C ILE A 87 14.03 -3.55 2.55
N THR A 88 14.13 -3.96 3.83
CA THR A 88 15.08 -5.01 4.20
C THR A 88 14.70 -6.24 3.37
N LEU A 89 15.40 -6.45 2.25
CA LEU A 89 15.35 -7.68 1.49
C LEU A 89 15.52 -8.81 2.50
N GLN A 90 14.63 -9.81 2.43
CA GLN A 90 14.79 -11.04 3.18
C GLN A 90 16.16 -11.60 2.82
N GLN A 91 17.17 -11.32 3.65
CA GLN A 91 18.39 -12.08 3.68
C GLN A 91 17.92 -13.51 3.91
N ASP A 92 18.12 -14.40 2.94
CA ASP A 92 17.67 -15.80 2.97
C ASP A 92 17.99 -16.40 4.34
N ASP A 93 17.02 -16.36 5.23
CA ASP A 93 17.12 -16.88 6.58
C ASP A 93 16.38 -18.20 6.54
N HIS A 94 17.09 -19.29 6.81
CA HIS A 94 16.51 -20.63 6.81
C HIS A 94 15.54 -20.85 7.98
N ARG A 95 15.37 -19.87 8.88
CA ARG A 95 14.43 -19.92 10.00
C ARG A 95 13.00 -19.84 9.51
N THR A 96 12.12 -20.56 10.21
CA THR A 96 10.69 -20.57 9.90
C THR A 96 10.02 -19.29 10.43
N GLU A 97 9.03 -18.79 9.71
CA GLU A 97 8.17 -17.72 10.23
C GLU A 97 7.17 -18.30 11.24
N PRO A 98 7.07 -17.76 12.46
CA PRO A 98 6.12 -18.23 13.47
C PRO A 98 4.69 -17.78 13.15
N GLU A 99 3.69 -18.51 13.66
CA GLU A 99 2.30 -18.07 13.58
C GLU A 99 2.07 -16.85 14.46
N TYR A 100 1.32 -15.87 13.95
CA TYR A 100 1.04 -14.64 14.68
C TYR A 100 -0.39 -14.15 14.43
N GLU A 101 -0.94 -13.48 15.44
CA GLU A 101 -2.25 -12.85 15.42
C GLU A 101 -2.10 -11.38 15.84
N ILE A 102 -2.65 -10.47 15.03
CA ILE A 102 -2.69 -9.03 15.33
C ILE A 102 -4.08 -8.68 15.84
N LEU A 103 -4.12 -8.04 17.02
CA LEU A 103 -5.33 -7.59 17.68
C LEU A 103 -5.23 -6.10 17.97
N TYR A 104 -6.34 -5.40 17.87
CA TYR A 104 -6.42 -3.99 18.22
C TYR A 104 -7.16 -3.83 19.54
N ARG A 105 -6.65 -2.95 20.41
CA ARG A 105 -7.24 -2.69 21.72
C ARG A 105 -7.62 -1.22 21.84
N GLN A 106 -8.89 -1.02 22.17
CA GLN A 106 -9.46 0.29 22.46
C GLN A 106 -9.75 0.38 23.96
N LYS A 107 -9.35 1.49 24.56
CA LYS A 107 -9.75 1.80 25.94
C LYS A 107 -11.13 2.44 25.86
N VAL A 108 -12.15 1.75 26.34
CA VAL A 108 -13.53 2.27 26.40
C VAL A 108 -13.93 2.53 27.85
N GLY A 109 -14.46 3.73 28.10
CA GLY A 109 -15.04 4.12 29.38
C GLY A 109 -16.54 3.83 29.46
N THR A 110 -17.14 4.02 30.63
CA THR A 110 -18.60 3.92 30.79
C THR A 110 -19.33 5.04 30.05
N GLU A 111 -18.70 6.21 29.92
CA GLU A 111 -19.18 7.35 29.16
C GLU A 111 -19.28 7.04 27.66
N ASP A 112 -18.32 6.29 27.12
CA ASP A 112 -18.29 5.87 25.72
C ASP A 112 -19.44 4.90 25.43
N VAL A 113 -19.62 3.91 26.32
CA VAL A 113 -20.60 2.82 26.13
C VAL A 113 -22.04 3.27 26.39
N TYR A 114 -22.27 4.10 27.41
CA TYR A 114 -23.63 4.45 27.87
C TYR A 114 -24.09 5.85 27.49
N LEU A 115 -23.17 6.81 27.35
CA LEU A 115 -23.54 8.22 27.17
C LEU A 115 -23.21 8.75 25.77
N GLY A 116 -22.36 8.06 25.00
CA GLY A 116 -21.94 8.49 23.67
C GLY A 116 -21.31 9.90 23.66
N MET A 117 -20.70 10.29 24.79
CA MET A 117 -20.13 11.65 24.97
C MET A 117 -18.70 11.77 24.45
N SER A 118 -18.07 10.68 24.06
CA SER A 118 -16.75 10.69 23.45
C SER A 118 -16.82 10.51 21.95
N ASP A 119 -15.80 10.99 21.27
CA ASP A 119 -15.62 10.76 19.83
C ASP A 119 -15.07 9.36 19.53
N ARG A 120 -15.25 8.38 20.42
CA ARG A 120 -14.79 7.00 20.21
C ARG A 120 -15.90 6.19 19.56
N ASP A 121 -15.61 5.58 18.42
CA ASP A 121 -16.50 4.64 17.75
C ASP A 121 -16.04 3.19 17.94
N VAL A 122 -16.81 2.24 17.41
CA VAL A 122 -16.43 0.82 17.36
C VAL A 122 -15.47 0.49 16.21
N SER A 123 -14.96 1.51 15.49
CA SER A 123 -14.01 1.32 14.41
C SER A 123 -12.63 1.00 14.96
N SER A 124 -11.85 0.29 14.14
CA SER A 124 -10.40 0.17 14.35
C SER A 124 -9.72 1.53 14.33
N ASP A 125 -10.36 2.55 13.73
CA ASP A 125 -9.85 3.91 13.64
C ASP A 125 -9.73 4.59 15.00
N HIS A 126 -10.32 4.09 16.08
CA HIS A 126 -10.18 4.65 17.43
C HIS A 126 -9.38 3.75 18.41
N CYS A 127 -8.76 2.67 17.92
CA CYS A 127 -7.89 1.82 18.73
C CYS A 127 -6.57 2.52 19.12
N GLU A 128 -6.23 2.51 20.41
CA GLU A 128 -5.05 3.20 20.95
C GLU A 128 -3.81 2.29 20.97
N GLU A 129 -4.00 0.97 20.97
CA GLU A 129 -2.93 0.00 21.16
C GLU A 129 -3.06 -1.21 20.21
N ILE A 130 -1.93 -1.73 19.74
CA ILE A 130 -1.82 -2.96 18.97
C ILE A 130 -1.29 -4.05 19.89
N THR A 131 -1.98 -5.19 19.95
CA THR A 131 -1.55 -6.39 20.65
C THR A 131 -1.22 -7.48 19.65
N ILE A 132 0.03 -7.94 19.63
CA ILE A 132 0.51 -8.98 18.72
C ILE A 132 0.78 -10.23 19.56
N LYS A 133 0.11 -11.33 19.23
CA LYS A 133 0.39 -12.65 19.81
C LYS A 133 1.22 -13.43 18.82
N ILE A 134 2.35 -13.96 19.26
CA ILE A 134 3.27 -14.73 18.42
C ILE A 134 3.48 -16.08 19.08
N GLU A 135 3.20 -17.15 18.36
CA GLU A 135 3.38 -18.52 18.84
C GLU A 135 4.81 -18.97 18.54
N LEU A 136 5.56 -19.29 19.60
CA LEU A 136 6.96 -19.69 19.52
C LEU A 136 7.16 -21.04 20.23
N PRO A 137 6.68 -22.15 19.64
CA PRO A 137 6.80 -23.45 20.26
C PRO A 137 8.28 -23.84 20.41
N ASP A 138 8.59 -24.59 21.48
CA ASP A 138 9.94 -25.06 21.83
C ASP A 138 11.00 -23.95 22.06
N THR A 139 10.58 -22.70 22.29
CA THR A 139 11.51 -21.58 22.53
C THR A 139 11.56 -21.22 24.02
N LYS A 140 12.75 -20.85 24.52
CA LYS A 140 12.92 -20.35 25.90
C LYS A 140 13.00 -18.82 25.90
N LEU A 141 12.58 -18.21 27.02
CA LEU A 141 12.61 -16.75 27.21
C LEU A 141 13.96 -16.07 26.84
N PRO A 142 15.14 -16.54 27.30
CA PRO A 142 16.40 -15.84 27.02
C PRO A 142 16.82 -15.89 25.55
N ASP A 143 16.26 -16.81 24.78
CA ASP A 143 16.60 -16.98 23.37
C ASP A 143 15.76 -16.05 22.46
N ILE A 144 14.83 -15.28 23.04
CA ILE A 144 13.93 -14.39 22.31
C ILE A 144 14.48 -12.97 22.35
N THR A 145 14.82 -12.46 21.17
CA THR A 145 15.18 -11.05 20.95
C THR A 145 14.00 -10.35 20.28
N LEU A 146 13.51 -9.29 20.90
CA LEU A 146 12.42 -8.46 20.37
C LEU A 146 12.96 -7.05 20.10
N GLU A 147 12.83 -6.61 18.85
CA GLU A 147 13.19 -5.27 18.41
C GLU A 147 11.95 -4.56 17.86
N THR A 148 11.59 -3.45 18.52
CA THR A 148 10.45 -2.62 18.13
C THR A 148 10.94 -1.40 17.37
N LEU A 149 10.58 -1.31 16.09
CA LEU A 149 10.76 -0.12 15.26
C LEU A 149 9.44 0.67 15.19
N ARG A 150 9.45 1.84 14.53
CA ARG A 150 8.26 2.69 14.45
C ARG A 150 7.15 2.02 13.65
N GLU A 151 7.46 1.41 12.51
CA GLU A 151 6.47 0.81 11.61
C GLU A 151 6.74 -0.69 11.39
N ARG A 152 7.55 -1.29 12.26
CA ARG A 152 7.99 -2.68 12.11
C ARG A 152 8.29 -3.31 13.46
N LEU A 153 7.94 -4.58 13.59
CA LEU A 153 8.31 -5.43 14.72
C LEU A 153 9.17 -6.57 14.21
N ILE A 154 10.35 -6.72 14.80
CA ILE A 154 11.27 -7.81 14.48
C ILE A 154 11.38 -8.70 15.72
N VAL A 155 11.08 -9.98 15.56
CA VAL A 155 11.25 -10.99 16.59
C VAL A 155 12.20 -12.05 16.07
N MET A 156 13.23 -12.33 16.85
CA MET A 156 14.25 -13.31 16.51
C MET A 156 14.35 -14.35 17.62
N SER A 157 14.35 -15.61 17.23
CA SER A 157 14.76 -16.74 18.06
C SER A 157 15.68 -17.65 17.25
N PRO A 158 16.36 -18.63 17.86
CA PRO A 158 17.26 -19.53 17.13
C PRO A 158 16.57 -20.28 15.99
N LYS A 159 15.27 -20.57 16.15
CA LYS A 159 14.47 -21.37 15.20
C LYS A 159 13.55 -20.51 14.34
N TYR A 160 13.06 -19.40 14.88
CA TYR A 160 12.06 -18.56 14.24
C TYR A 160 12.57 -17.14 14.00
N ARG A 161 12.11 -16.54 12.91
CA ARG A 161 12.31 -15.12 12.64
C ARG A 161 11.01 -14.55 12.11
N LEU A 162 10.56 -13.46 12.70
CA LEU A 162 9.39 -12.71 12.24
C LEU A 162 9.82 -11.28 11.98
N ASN A 163 9.54 -10.80 10.78
CA ASN A 163 9.70 -9.41 10.40
C ASN A 163 8.34 -8.88 9.95
N LEU A 164 7.62 -8.26 10.89
CA LEU A 164 6.24 -7.84 10.68
C LEU A 164 6.20 -6.33 10.45
N ALA A 165 5.68 -5.91 9.29
CA ALA A 165 5.34 -4.51 9.04
C ALA A 165 4.05 -4.15 9.78
N LEU A 166 4.06 -3.04 10.51
CA LEU A 166 2.91 -2.54 11.25
C LEU A 166 2.16 -1.51 10.39
N PRO A 167 0.82 -1.53 10.37
CA PRO A 167 0.03 -0.60 9.57
C PRO A 167 0.06 0.84 10.12
N TYR A 168 0.38 0.99 11.40
CA TYR A 168 0.50 2.29 12.06
C TYR A 168 1.85 2.42 12.76
N ALA A 169 2.32 3.67 12.87
CA ALA A 169 3.47 3.99 13.69
C ALA A 169 3.20 3.68 15.17
N VAL A 170 4.18 3.14 15.88
CA VAL A 170 4.10 2.82 17.31
C VAL A 170 5.19 3.53 18.12
N LYS A 171 4.87 3.78 19.40
CA LYS A 171 5.81 4.35 20.36
C LYS A 171 6.70 3.27 20.95
N LYS A 172 8.00 3.33 20.62
CA LYS A 172 8.99 2.33 21.07
C LYS A 172 9.13 2.27 22.59
N ASP A 173 9.09 3.42 23.27
CA ASP A 173 9.38 3.54 24.70
C ASP A 173 8.24 3.06 25.62
N GLN A 174 7.01 3.01 25.11
CA GLN A 174 5.82 2.64 25.88
C GLN A 174 5.30 1.22 25.58
N GLY A 175 6.05 0.45 24.79
CA GLY A 175 5.72 -0.94 24.49
C GLY A 175 5.90 -1.86 25.70
N SER A 176 5.01 -2.85 25.85
CA SER A 176 5.09 -3.89 26.88
C SER A 176 5.04 -5.28 26.24
N ALA A 177 6.02 -6.13 26.53
CA ALA A 177 6.03 -7.52 26.08
C ALA A 177 5.95 -8.48 27.28
N LYS A 178 5.16 -9.54 27.14
CA LYS A 178 4.98 -10.60 28.15
C LYS A 178 5.12 -11.96 27.48
N TRP A 179 5.91 -12.83 28.10
CA TRP A 179 6.11 -14.21 27.63
C TRP A 179 5.33 -15.18 28.50
N ASP A 180 4.46 -15.96 27.86
CA ASP A 180 3.66 -17.00 28.52
C ASP A 180 4.28 -18.38 28.26
N GLY A 181 5.22 -18.81 29.11
CA GLY A 181 5.96 -20.08 28.92
C GLY A 181 5.10 -21.34 28.93
N LYS A 182 3.88 -21.31 29.50
CA LYS A 182 2.93 -22.44 29.47
C LYS A 182 2.29 -22.65 28.10
N LYS A 183 2.01 -21.55 27.41
CA LYS A 183 1.39 -21.56 26.07
C LYS A 183 2.44 -21.41 24.97
N GLN A 184 3.67 -21.06 25.33
CA GLN A 184 4.76 -20.71 24.41
C GLN A 184 4.35 -19.57 23.47
N VAL A 185 3.65 -18.56 24.02
CA VAL A 185 3.17 -17.38 23.29
C VAL A 185 3.84 -16.12 23.81
N LEU A 186 4.36 -15.31 22.90
CA LEU A 186 4.84 -13.96 23.17
C LEU A 186 3.72 -12.97 22.88
N LYS A 187 3.30 -12.23 23.91
CA LYS A 187 2.30 -11.17 23.80
C LYS A 187 2.98 -9.82 23.86
N VAL A 188 2.93 -9.08 22.75
CA VAL A 188 3.50 -7.73 22.62
C VAL A 188 2.36 -6.73 22.56
N VAL A 189 2.40 -5.68 23.37
CA VAL A 189 1.43 -4.58 23.39
C VAL A 189 2.17 -3.30 23.06
N LEU A 190 1.79 -2.64 21.97
CA LEU A 190 2.44 -1.47 21.41
C LEU A 190 1.44 -0.32 21.29
N PRO A 191 1.66 0.82 21.96
CA PRO A 191 0.81 2.00 21.78
C PRO A 191 1.01 2.63 20.40
N ILE A 192 -0.09 3.00 19.75
CA ILE A 192 -0.08 3.63 18.43
C ILE A 192 0.28 5.12 18.58
N GLU A 193 1.23 5.57 17.77
CA GLU A 193 1.56 6.98 17.59
C GLU A 193 0.64 7.55 16.50
N ARG A 194 -0.34 8.36 16.92
CA ARG A 194 -1.25 9.06 16.00
C ARG A 194 -0.88 10.53 15.95
N ASP A 195 -0.44 10.99 14.79
CA ASP A 195 -0.41 12.42 14.49
C ASP A 195 -1.85 12.85 14.19
N VAL A 196 -2.54 13.32 15.22
CA VAL A 196 -3.83 13.99 15.03
C VAL A 196 -3.55 15.33 14.38
N ARG A 197 -3.49 15.35 13.04
CA ARG A 197 -3.64 16.60 12.30
C ARG A 197 -5.11 16.97 12.37
N LEU A 198 -5.45 17.79 13.36
CA LEU A 198 -6.65 18.62 13.25
C LEU A 198 -6.52 19.36 11.92
N VAL A 199 -7.32 18.96 10.94
CA VAL A 199 -7.54 19.79 9.77
C VAL A 199 -8.30 21.01 10.30
N ASP A 200 -7.57 22.08 10.59
CA ASP A 200 -8.17 23.37 10.91
C ASP A 200 -9.08 23.75 9.73
N LEU A 201 -10.39 23.58 9.90
CA LEU A 201 -11.43 24.10 9.03
C LEU A 201 -11.53 25.65 9.10
N ALA A 202 -10.46 26.33 9.53
CA ALA A 202 -10.33 27.77 9.59
C ALA A 202 -9.73 28.30 8.28
N GLY A 203 -10.49 28.19 7.18
CA GLY A 203 -9.99 28.48 5.85
C GLY A 203 -10.99 29.17 4.92
N ALA A 204 -11.90 30.01 5.41
CA ALA A 204 -12.74 30.84 4.52
C ALA A 204 -13.29 32.10 5.20
N ALA A 205 -12.41 33.04 5.56
CA ALA A 205 -12.80 34.44 5.71
C ALA A 205 -11.65 35.32 5.20
N ARG A 206 -11.58 35.48 3.87
CA ARG A 206 -10.87 36.59 3.22
C ARG A 206 -11.94 37.50 2.62
N THR A 207 -12.35 38.51 3.38
CA THR A 207 -12.95 39.75 2.89
C THR A 207 -11.88 40.65 2.32
#